data_AF-A0A520BC55-F1
#
_entry.id   AF-A0A520BC55-F1
#
_cell.length_a   1.000
_cell.length_b   1.000
_cell.length_c   1.000
_cell.angle_alpha   90.00
_cell.angle_beta   90.00
_cell.angle_gamma   90.00
#
_symmetry.space_group_name_H-M   'P 1'
#
loop_
_entity.id
_entity.type
_entity.pdbx_description
1 polymer ?
#
loop_
_entity_poly.entity_id
_entity_poly.type
_entity_poly.pdbx_seq_one_letter_code
_entity_poly.pdbx_strand_id
1 'polypeptide(L)'
;MSIFAVKEQMDALVAELNQHTYNYYVLAMPTIADYEFDKKLEVLAELEKAHPEFADPNSPTQKVGGDITKNFVTVKHKWPMLSLGNTYNEQDLRDFDERVRKAIGNDFEYVCELKFDGLSISLTYENGILVRAVTRGDGTQGDDVTSNIKTIHTIPHSLKGDAIPEVFEIRGEVFMHRAAFERLNKEREELGEVPYANPRNFASGTVKMQDSKEVKKRPLDCFLYALNSEKQLFRTHWESLQTVKNWGFNVSEHSKLVSNIDDVLAFIAHWDEQRFKLSYDIDGIVIKVNSYAQQQELGFTAKSPRWAISYKYKAAEVQTVLERVTYQVGRTGAVTPVANLKPVLLAGTTVKRVTLHNADEIIRLDLHENDTVFVEKGGEIIPKIIKVNLDLRKPNSLPIVYITNCPECGTELIRKEGEVAFYCPNDEGCPPQIVGKIQHFIGRKAMNIDGLGDETIETFYQRGLVSHISDLYTLHEKAD
;
A
#
# COMPACT_ATOMS: atom_id res chain seq x y z
N MET A 1 -9.41 36.71 7.89
CA MET A 1 -8.04 36.82 7.33
C MET A 1 -8.02 37.93 6.29
N SER A 2 -6.88 38.60 6.08
CA SER A 2 -6.76 39.53 4.94
C SER A 2 -6.73 38.72 3.63
N ILE A 3 -7.16 39.33 2.52
CA ILE A 3 -7.10 38.72 1.18
C ILE A 3 -5.69 38.22 0.84
N PHE A 4 -4.64 38.94 1.27
CA PHE A 4 -3.25 38.53 1.07
C PHE A 4 -2.85 37.31 1.89
N ALA A 5 -3.33 37.21 3.15
CA ALA A 5 -3.06 36.04 3.98
C ALA A 5 -3.75 34.78 3.44
N VAL A 6 -4.93 34.91 2.84
CA VAL A 6 -5.63 33.80 2.18
C VAL A 6 -4.84 33.29 0.97
N LYS A 7 -4.33 34.21 0.14
CA LYS A 7 -3.49 33.84 -1.01
C LYS A 7 -2.19 33.16 -0.59
N GLU A 8 -1.48 33.66 0.42
CA GLU A 8 -0.27 33.00 0.95
C GLU A 8 -0.57 31.60 1.47
N GLN A 9 -1.69 31.42 2.18
CA GLN A 9 -2.12 30.12 2.66
C GLN A 9 -2.41 29.15 1.50
N MET A 10 -3.10 29.60 0.45
CA MET A 10 -3.37 28.81 -0.75
C MET A 10 -2.06 28.42 -1.46
N ASP A 11 -1.15 29.36 -1.68
CA ASP A 11 0.14 29.13 -2.34
C ASP A 11 0.99 28.11 -1.56
N ALA A 12 1.01 28.20 -0.22
CA ALA A 12 1.70 27.25 0.64
C ALA A 12 1.09 25.84 0.59
N LEU A 13 -0.24 25.72 0.64
CA LEU A 13 -0.96 24.44 0.51
C LEU A 13 -0.70 23.78 -0.85
N VAL A 14 -0.71 24.58 -1.94
CA VAL A 14 -0.41 24.10 -3.29
C VAL A 14 1.01 23.54 -3.36
N ALA A 15 2.01 24.24 -2.82
CA ALA A 15 3.39 23.79 -2.82
C ALA A 15 3.57 22.49 -2.01
N GLU A 16 2.98 22.42 -0.82
CA GLU A 16 3.02 21.24 0.05
C GLU A 16 2.37 20.01 -0.60
N LEU A 17 1.15 20.17 -1.15
CA LEU A 17 0.42 19.08 -1.82
C LEU A 17 1.15 18.57 -3.06
N ASN A 18 1.80 19.45 -3.84
CA ASN A 18 2.61 19.04 -4.99
C ASN A 18 3.84 18.22 -4.55
N GLN A 19 4.52 18.63 -3.48
CA GLN A 19 5.65 17.87 -2.95
C GLN A 19 5.23 16.47 -2.47
N HIS A 20 4.10 16.37 -1.76
CA HIS A 20 3.57 15.08 -1.34
C HIS A 20 3.14 14.21 -2.53
N THR A 21 2.54 14.81 -3.56
CA THR A 21 2.16 14.13 -4.81
C THR A 21 3.39 13.55 -5.52
N TYR A 22 4.48 14.32 -5.60
CA TYR A 22 5.75 13.86 -6.16
C TYR A 22 6.34 12.69 -5.36
N ASN A 23 6.44 12.85 -4.04
CA ASN A 23 6.93 11.81 -3.13
C ASN A 23 6.12 10.51 -3.26
N TYR A 24 4.80 10.63 -3.42
CA TYR A 24 3.89 9.50 -3.54
C TYR A 24 3.97 8.81 -4.92
N TYR A 25 3.75 9.54 -6.02
CA TYR A 25 3.61 8.93 -7.35
C TYR A 25 4.93 8.73 -8.10
N VAL A 26 5.94 9.54 -7.81
CA VAL A 26 7.25 9.49 -8.50
C VAL A 26 8.25 8.71 -7.68
N LEU A 27 8.42 9.06 -6.40
CA LEU A 27 9.41 8.42 -5.53
C LEU A 27 8.91 7.14 -4.85
N ALA A 28 7.59 6.91 -4.80
CA ALA A 28 6.98 5.84 -4.01
C ALA A 28 7.40 5.86 -2.52
N MET A 29 7.64 7.05 -1.97
CA MET A 29 8.10 7.31 -0.61
C MET A 29 7.26 8.43 0.03
N PRO A 30 6.00 8.15 0.42
CA PRO A 30 5.11 9.16 0.99
C PRO A 30 5.64 9.67 2.34
N THR A 31 5.43 10.95 2.60
CA THR A 31 5.88 11.63 3.83
C THR A 31 4.74 11.95 4.81
N ILE A 32 3.49 11.82 4.37
CA ILE A 32 2.27 12.01 5.18
C ILE A 32 1.28 10.88 4.88
N ALA A 33 0.28 10.70 5.74
CA ALA A 33 -0.78 9.72 5.52
C ALA A 33 -1.80 10.20 4.46
N ASP A 34 -2.45 9.27 3.77
CA ASP A 34 -3.46 9.56 2.74
C ASP A 34 -4.60 10.44 3.27
N TYR A 35 -5.05 10.20 4.51
CA TYR A 35 -6.10 11.01 5.14
C TYR A 35 -5.68 12.46 5.34
N GLU A 36 -4.43 12.70 5.74
CA GLU A 36 -3.89 14.05 5.92
C GLU A 36 -3.78 14.77 4.58
N PHE A 37 -3.35 14.06 3.53
CA PHE A 37 -3.31 14.59 2.17
C PHE A 37 -4.72 14.97 1.68
N ASP A 38 -5.68 14.06 1.81
CA ASP A 38 -7.07 14.27 1.40
C ASP A 38 -7.70 15.46 2.16
N LYS A 39 -7.42 15.61 3.46
CA LYS A 39 -7.89 16.76 4.26
C LYS A 39 -7.27 18.09 3.83
N LYS A 40 -5.96 18.12 3.55
CA LYS A 40 -5.30 19.32 3.01
C LYS A 40 -5.88 19.71 1.65
N LEU A 41 -6.17 18.72 0.81
CA LEU A 41 -6.78 18.94 -0.50
C LEU A 41 -8.22 19.47 -0.40
N GLU A 42 -9.01 18.96 0.55
CA GLU A 42 -10.37 19.44 0.86
C GLU A 42 -10.35 20.91 1.29
N VAL A 43 -9.46 21.28 2.22
CA VAL A 43 -9.29 22.67 2.66
C VAL A 43 -8.91 23.58 1.49
N LEU A 44 -7.98 23.15 0.63
CA LEU A 44 -7.62 23.92 -0.57
C LEU A 44 -8.82 24.10 -1.51
N ALA A 45 -9.62 23.06 -1.73
CA ALA A 45 -10.81 23.13 -2.58
C ALA A 45 -11.89 24.08 -2.02
N GLU A 46 -12.09 24.10 -0.70
CA GLU A 46 -12.99 25.05 -0.04
C GLU A 46 -12.52 26.50 -0.20
N LEU A 47 -11.21 26.74 -0.03
CA LEU A 47 -10.61 28.06 -0.21
C LEU A 47 -10.74 28.57 -1.65
N GLU A 48 -10.44 27.72 -2.64
CA GLU A 48 -10.59 28.07 -4.06
C GLU A 48 -12.04 28.36 -4.45
N LYS A 49 -13.00 27.65 -3.84
CA LYS A 49 -14.42 27.90 -4.07
C LYS A 49 -14.88 29.22 -3.44
N ALA A 50 -14.36 29.56 -2.26
CA ALA A 50 -14.66 30.81 -1.57
C ALA A 50 -13.97 32.04 -2.20
N HIS A 51 -12.81 31.82 -2.85
CA HIS A 51 -11.99 32.85 -3.50
C HIS A 51 -11.65 32.49 -4.96
N PRO A 52 -12.63 32.50 -5.89
CA PRO A 52 -12.42 32.12 -7.28
C PRO A 52 -11.37 32.98 -7.99
N GLU A 53 -11.12 34.21 -7.52
CA GLU A 53 -10.10 35.12 -8.05
C GLU A 53 -8.66 34.62 -7.89
N PHE A 54 -8.42 33.64 -7.00
CA PHE A 54 -7.12 33.02 -6.76
C PHE A 54 -7.02 31.57 -7.24
N ALA A 55 -8.06 31.04 -7.88
CA ALA A 55 -8.04 29.68 -8.40
C ALA A 55 -7.01 29.54 -9.54
N ASP A 56 -6.04 28.64 -9.37
CA ASP A 56 -5.03 28.33 -10.39
C ASP A 56 -5.48 27.09 -11.21
N PRO A 57 -5.57 27.17 -12.55
CA PRO A 57 -5.79 26.01 -13.41
C PRO A 57 -4.77 24.87 -13.21
N ASN A 58 -3.58 25.17 -12.68
CA ASN A 58 -2.53 24.20 -12.37
C ASN A 58 -2.59 23.63 -10.95
N SER A 59 -3.58 24.03 -10.16
CA SER A 59 -3.72 23.62 -8.76
C SER A 59 -3.81 22.08 -8.62
N PRO A 60 -3.31 21.52 -7.50
CA PRO A 60 -3.55 20.14 -7.11
C PRO A 60 -5.04 19.79 -7.06
N THR A 61 -5.97 20.74 -6.96
CA THR A 61 -7.43 20.54 -7.03
C THR A 61 -7.96 20.42 -8.46
N GLN A 62 -7.14 20.67 -9.49
CA GLN A 62 -7.46 20.53 -10.93
C GLN A 62 -6.70 19.39 -11.63
N LYS A 63 -5.60 18.86 -11.05
CA LYS A 63 -4.79 17.75 -11.61
C LYS A 63 -5.03 16.35 -11.01
N VAL A 64 -4.76 15.30 -11.79
CA VAL A 64 -4.85 13.88 -11.37
C VAL A 64 -3.44 13.26 -11.37
N GLY A 65 -3.12 12.45 -10.36
CA GLY A 65 -1.86 11.69 -10.32
C GLY A 65 -0.60 12.54 -10.08
N GLY A 66 0.56 12.07 -10.57
CA GLY A 66 1.84 12.75 -10.40
C GLY A 66 2.72 12.65 -11.66
N ASP A 67 3.88 13.32 -11.62
CA ASP A 67 4.77 13.47 -12.79
C ASP A 67 5.33 12.14 -13.31
N ILE A 68 5.76 12.18 -14.58
CA ILE A 68 6.13 11.00 -15.35
C ILE A 68 7.64 10.77 -15.29
N THR A 69 8.06 9.50 -15.27
CA THR A 69 9.47 9.12 -15.12
C THR A 69 10.20 9.21 -16.47
N LYS A 70 11.33 9.92 -16.55
CA LYS A 70 12.09 10.15 -17.82
C LYS A 70 12.61 8.89 -18.54
N ASN A 71 12.52 7.71 -17.91
CA ASN A 71 13.14 6.47 -18.38
C ASN A 71 12.16 5.51 -19.08
N PHE A 72 10.87 5.85 -19.18
CA PHE A 72 9.88 5.06 -19.92
C PHE A 72 9.31 5.88 -21.08
N VAL A 73 8.80 5.17 -22.09
CA VAL A 73 8.05 5.82 -23.16
C VAL A 73 6.71 6.27 -22.60
N THR A 74 6.49 7.58 -22.59
CA THR A 74 5.20 8.15 -22.19
C THR A 74 4.20 8.00 -23.34
N VAL A 75 3.03 7.44 -23.03
CA VAL A 75 1.95 7.19 -23.98
C VAL A 75 0.69 7.91 -23.51
N LYS A 76 0.02 8.57 -24.46
CA LYS A 76 -1.27 9.21 -24.21
C LYS A 76 -2.38 8.15 -24.08
N HIS A 77 -3.18 8.27 -23.04
CA HIS A 77 -4.36 7.42 -22.87
C HIS A 77 -5.41 7.77 -23.92
N LYS A 78 -6.02 6.75 -24.53
CA LYS A 78 -7.14 6.94 -25.48
C LYS A 78 -8.37 7.45 -24.75
N TRP A 79 -8.66 6.87 -23.59
CA TRP A 79 -9.66 7.34 -22.65
C TRP A 79 -8.94 7.86 -21.40
N PRO A 80 -9.18 9.10 -20.94
CA PRO A 80 -8.54 9.61 -19.73
C PRO A 80 -8.79 8.74 -18.49
N MET A 81 -7.77 8.59 -17.65
CA MET A 81 -7.84 7.93 -16.35
C MET A 81 -8.04 8.96 -15.25
N LEU A 82 -9.29 9.12 -14.83
CA LEU A 82 -9.70 10.10 -13.82
C LEU A 82 -9.55 9.59 -12.39
N SER A 83 -9.61 10.50 -11.42
CA SER A 83 -9.73 10.17 -10.00
C SER A 83 -11.19 9.96 -9.61
N LEU A 84 -11.43 9.37 -8.43
CA LEU A 84 -12.76 9.33 -7.81
C LEU A 84 -12.90 10.47 -6.80
N GLY A 85 -14.14 10.93 -6.58
CA GLY A 85 -14.44 11.74 -5.41
C GLY A 85 -14.36 10.88 -4.14
N ASN A 86 -13.76 11.40 -3.07
CA ASN A 86 -13.61 10.68 -1.81
C ASN A 86 -14.63 11.15 -0.78
N THR A 87 -15.08 10.23 0.07
CA THR A 87 -15.83 10.52 1.29
C THR A 87 -15.42 9.56 2.42
N TYR A 88 -15.70 9.94 3.66
CA TYR A 88 -15.39 9.18 4.88
C TYR A 88 -16.60 8.99 5.79
N ASN A 89 -17.79 9.41 5.37
CA ASN A 89 -18.97 9.40 6.22
C ASN A 89 -20.23 9.06 5.42
N GLU A 90 -21.24 8.58 6.14
CA GLU A 90 -22.51 8.15 5.56
C GLU A 90 -23.31 9.32 4.97
N GLN A 91 -23.28 10.50 5.59
CA GLN A 91 -24.08 11.64 5.15
C GLN A 91 -23.68 12.08 3.74
N ASP A 92 -22.39 12.19 3.44
CA ASP A 92 -21.92 12.53 2.09
C ASP A 92 -22.37 11.51 1.03
N LEU A 93 -22.49 10.22 1.39
CA LEU A 93 -23.00 9.18 0.51
C LEU A 93 -24.49 9.33 0.25
N ARG A 94 -25.27 9.69 1.27
CA ARG A 94 -26.69 10.02 1.11
C ARG A 94 -26.87 11.27 0.24
N ASP A 95 -26.02 12.29 0.41
CA ASP A 95 -26.01 13.47 -0.44
C ASP A 95 -25.61 13.13 -1.88
N PHE A 96 -24.69 12.17 -2.09
CA PHE A 96 -24.36 11.64 -3.41
C PHE A 96 -25.57 10.95 -4.05
N ASP A 97 -26.26 10.08 -3.33
CA ASP A 97 -27.48 9.43 -3.81
C ASP A 97 -28.56 10.44 -4.21
N GLU A 98 -28.77 11.47 -3.39
CA GLU A 98 -29.75 12.52 -3.68
C GLU A 98 -29.38 13.30 -4.95
N ARG A 99 -28.09 13.61 -5.16
CA ARG A 99 -27.62 14.26 -6.39
C ARG A 99 -27.83 13.39 -7.63
N VAL A 100 -27.57 12.09 -7.53
CA VAL A 100 -27.83 11.13 -8.61
C VAL A 100 -29.33 11.09 -8.90
N ARG A 101 -30.14 10.89 -7.88
CA ARG A 101 -31.61 10.80 -7.99
C ARG A 101 -32.25 12.03 -8.61
N LYS A 102 -31.75 13.22 -8.25
CA LYS A 102 -32.21 14.49 -8.83
C LYS A 102 -31.89 14.61 -10.32
N ALA A 103 -30.79 14.01 -10.77
CA ALA A 103 -30.35 14.08 -12.17
C ALA A 103 -31.07 13.06 -13.05
N ILE A 104 -31.17 11.80 -12.61
CA ILE A 104 -31.62 10.66 -13.46
C ILE A 104 -32.90 9.97 -12.97
N GLY A 105 -33.56 10.48 -11.93
CA GLY A 105 -34.77 9.89 -11.36
C GLY A 105 -34.49 8.76 -10.36
N ASN A 106 -35.49 7.91 -10.09
CA ASN A 106 -35.40 6.88 -9.04
C ASN A 106 -35.00 5.48 -9.55
N ASP A 107 -34.92 5.29 -10.87
CA ASP A 107 -34.72 3.98 -11.50
C ASP A 107 -33.25 3.78 -11.85
N PHE A 108 -32.42 3.50 -10.84
CA PHE A 108 -31.01 3.19 -11.03
C PHE A 108 -30.53 2.21 -9.95
N GLU A 109 -29.43 1.52 -10.27
CA GLU A 109 -28.76 0.59 -9.37
C GLU A 109 -27.30 1.03 -9.16
N TYR A 110 -26.67 0.51 -8.12
CA TYR A 110 -25.23 0.68 -7.87
C TYR A 110 -24.48 -0.64 -8.00
N VAL A 111 -23.25 -0.57 -8.49
CA VAL A 111 -22.25 -1.62 -8.33
C VAL A 111 -21.28 -1.18 -7.25
N CYS A 112 -21.16 -1.98 -6.19
CA CYS A 112 -20.19 -1.80 -5.12
C CYS A 112 -18.99 -2.72 -5.37
N GLU A 113 -17.79 -2.14 -5.38
CA GLU A 113 -16.53 -2.84 -5.60
C GLU A 113 -15.54 -2.49 -4.49
N LEU A 114 -14.64 -3.42 -4.16
CA LEU A 114 -13.55 -3.13 -3.23
C LEU A 114 -12.60 -2.11 -3.86
N LYS A 115 -12.19 -1.11 -3.09
CA LYS A 115 -11.19 -0.15 -3.51
C LYS A 115 -9.80 -0.69 -3.21
N PHE A 116 -9.23 -1.41 -4.17
CA PHE A 116 -7.91 -2.02 -4.01
C PHE A 116 -6.82 -0.97 -3.77
N ASP A 117 -5.94 -1.25 -2.82
CA ASP A 117 -4.81 -0.37 -2.52
C ASP A 117 -3.58 -0.75 -3.36
N GLY A 118 -3.52 -0.24 -4.60
CA GLY A 118 -2.46 -0.58 -5.54
C GLY A 118 -2.08 0.53 -6.52
N LEU A 119 -1.67 0.15 -7.73
CA LEU A 119 -1.36 1.05 -8.83
C LEU A 119 -2.35 0.82 -9.97
N SER A 120 -3.08 1.85 -10.36
CA SER A 120 -3.97 1.79 -11.52
C SER A 120 -3.19 1.58 -12.83
N ILE A 121 -3.66 0.61 -13.62
CA ILE A 121 -3.09 0.24 -14.91
C ILE A 121 -4.18 0.21 -15.99
N SER A 122 -3.83 0.67 -17.19
CA SER A 122 -4.64 0.56 -18.40
C SER A 122 -4.02 -0.47 -19.33
N LEU A 123 -4.80 -1.48 -19.76
CA LEU A 123 -4.35 -2.56 -20.63
C LEU A 123 -5.08 -2.49 -21.97
N THR A 124 -4.35 -2.29 -23.05
CA THR A 124 -4.90 -2.31 -24.41
C THR A 124 -4.77 -3.71 -25.01
N TYR A 125 -5.90 -4.25 -25.44
CA TYR A 125 -5.98 -5.50 -26.19
C TYR A 125 -6.39 -5.22 -27.64
N GLU A 126 -5.69 -5.85 -28.57
CA GLU A 126 -6.03 -5.85 -29.99
C GLU A 126 -6.17 -7.31 -30.44
N ASN A 127 -7.31 -7.65 -31.04
CA ASN A 127 -7.67 -9.01 -31.45
C ASN A 127 -7.47 -10.05 -30.33
N GLY A 128 -7.82 -9.66 -29.10
CA GLY A 128 -7.67 -10.50 -27.91
C GLY A 128 -6.23 -10.67 -27.41
N ILE A 129 -5.25 -9.94 -27.95
CA ILE A 129 -3.84 -10.02 -27.54
C ILE A 129 -3.44 -8.73 -26.78
N LEU A 130 -2.74 -8.88 -25.66
CA LEU A 130 -2.21 -7.74 -24.90
C LEU A 130 -1.07 -7.07 -25.67
N VAL A 131 -1.35 -5.88 -26.21
CA VAL A 131 -0.38 -5.09 -26.98
C VAL A 131 0.29 -4.00 -26.16
N ARG A 132 -0.40 -3.44 -25.16
CA ARG A 132 0.12 -2.33 -24.36
C ARG A 132 -0.42 -2.34 -22.93
N ALA A 133 0.42 -1.94 -21.98
CA ALA A 133 0.02 -1.60 -20.63
C ALA A 133 0.61 -0.25 -20.22
N VAL A 134 -0.24 0.69 -19.79
CA VAL A 134 0.14 2.07 -19.47
C VAL A 134 -0.28 2.40 -18.04
N THR A 135 0.65 2.93 -17.26
CA THR A 135 0.34 3.45 -15.91
C THR A 135 -0.57 4.68 -15.99
N ARG A 136 -1.22 5.05 -14.88
CA ARG A 136 -2.08 6.24 -14.87
C ARG A 136 -1.35 7.54 -15.26
N GLY A 137 -0.14 7.75 -14.75
CA GLY A 137 0.58 9.03 -14.87
C GLY A 137 -0.25 10.20 -14.36
N ASP A 138 -0.43 11.22 -15.20
CA ASP A 138 -1.24 12.42 -14.92
C ASP A 138 -2.74 12.25 -15.24
N GLY A 139 -3.15 11.03 -15.65
CA GLY A 139 -4.50 10.70 -16.07
C GLY A 139 -4.77 10.93 -17.57
N THR A 140 -3.98 11.76 -18.25
CA THR A 140 -4.05 11.96 -19.71
C THR A 140 -3.00 11.16 -20.45
N GLN A 141 -1.85 10.94 -19.82
CA GLN A 141 -0.75 10.14 -20.32
C GLN A 141 -0.02 9.45 -19.16
N GLY A 142 0.65 8.34 -19.47
CA GLY A 142 1.45 7.61 -18.48
C GLY A 142 2.54 6.77 -19.12
N ASP A 143 3.30 6.07 -18.28
CA ASP A 143 4.44 5.26 -18.72
C ASP A 143 3.99 3.92 -19.30
N ASP A 144 4.49 3.57 -20.48
CA ASP A 144 4.38 2.24 -21.06
C ASP A 144 5.24 1.25 -20.27
N VAL A 145 4.57 0.34 -19.57
CA VAL A 145 5.16 -0.68 -18.68
C VAL A 145 4.80 -2.09 -19.16
N THR A 146 4.53 -2.25 -20.45
CA THR A 146 4.03 -3.50 -21.05
C THR A 146 4.89 -4.72 -20.71
N SER A 147 6.21 -4.58 -20.74
CA SER A 147 7.16 -5.67 -20.42
C SER A 147 7.00 -6.17 -18.99
N ASN A 148 6.74 -5.27 -18.05
CA ASN A 148 6.63 -5.55 -16.63
C ASN A 148 5.26 -6.13 -16.31
N ILE A 149 4.21 -5.56 -16.91
CA ILE A 149 2.84 -6.05 -16.72
C ILE A 149 2.67 -7.47 -17.27
N LYS A 150 3.36 -7.82 -18.37
CA LYS A 150 3.39 -9.20 -18.89
C LYS A 150 4.00 -10.22 -17.91
N THR A 151 4.69 -9.81 -16.85
CA THR A 151 5.18 -10.76 -15.83
C THR A 151 4.14 -11.11 -14.78
N ILE A 152 3.00 -10.40 -14.73
CA ILE A 152 1.91 -10.65 -13.79
C ILE A 152 1.04 -11.79 -14.32
N HIS A 153 1.02 -12.91 -13.60
CA HIS A 153 0.40 -14.15 -14.05
C HIS A 153 -1.13 -14.09 -14.24
N THR A 154 -1.82 -13.24 -13.49
CA THR A 154 -3.28 -13.05 -13.58
C THR A 154 -3.72 -12.17 -14.74
N ILE A 155 -2.78 -11.56 -15.45
CA ILE A 155 -3.06 -10.77 -16.65
C ILE A 155 -2.89 -11.67 -17.89
N PRO A 156 -3.98 -12.03 -18.59
CA PRO A 156 -3.89 -12.91 -19.74
C PRO A 156 -3.18 -12.23 -20.91
N HIS A 157 -2.16 -12.86 -21.49
CA HIS A 157 -1.50 -12.32 -22.70
C HIS A 157 -2.35 -12.47 -23.95
N SER A 158 -3.18 -13.53 -23.98
CA SER A 158 -4.16 -13.81 -25.00
C SER A 158 -5.45 -14.22 -24.32
N LEU A 159 -6.56 -13.64 -24.77
CA LEU A 159 -7.89 -13.92 -24.26
C LEU A 159 -8.46 -15.17 -24.89
N LYS A 160 -9.38 -15.80 -24.18
CA LYS A 160 -10.14 -16.96 -24.64
C LYS A 160 -11.61 -16.67 -24.39
N GLY A 161 -12.42 -16.68 -25.43
CA GLY A 161 -13.85 -16.42 -25.32
C GLY A 161 -14.45 -15.95 -26.63
N ASP A 162 -15.78 -15.90 -26.65
CA ASP A 162 -16.55 -15.41 -27.78
C ASP A 162 -16.79 -13.90 -27.66
N ALA A 163 -17.11 -13.27 -28.80
CA ALA A 163 -17.50 -11.86 -28.88
C ALA A 163 -16.49 -10.86 -28.28
N ILE A 164 -15.19 -11.17 -28.35
CA ILE A 164 -14.12 -10.25 -27.95
C ILE A 164 -14.02 -9.13 -29.01
N PRO A 165 -14.08 -7.85 -28.61
CA PRO A 165 -13.93 -6.72 -29.52
C PRO A 165 -12.55 -6.69 -30.18
N GLU A 166 -12.47 -6.15 -31.39
CA GLU A 166 -11.21 -5.99 -32.12
C GLU A 166 -10.20 -5.14 -31.32
N VAL A 167 -10.65 -4.03 -30.72
CA VAL A 167 -9.81 -3.15 -29.89
C VAL A 167 -10.59 -2.70 -28.66
N PHE A 168 -9.99 -2.86 -27.49
CA PHE A 168 -10.52 -2.32 -26.24
C PHE A 168 -9.41 -2.04 -25.22
N GLU A 169 -9.75 -1.25 -24.21
CA GLU A 169 -8.93 -1.01 -23.03
C GLU A 169 -9.64 -1.58 -21.81
N ILE A 170 -8.92 -2.32 -20.97
CA ILE A 170 -9.41 -2.76 -19.66
C ILE A 170 -8.51 -2.19 -18.57
N ARG A 171 -9.13 -1.61 -17.55
CA ARG A 171 -8.44 -1.00 -16.40
C ARG A 171 -8.49 -1.91 -15.21
N GLY A 172 -7.41 -1.88 -14.45
CA GLY A 172 -7.28 -2.63 -13.22
C GLY A 172 -6.38 -1.94 -12.22
N GLU A 173 -6.24 -2.56 -11.06
CA GLU A 173 -5.32 -2.15 -10.02
C GLU A 173 -4.28 -3.26 -9.83
N VAL A 174 -3.00 -2.93 -9.98
CA VAL A 174 -1.88 -3.83 -9.67
C VAL A 174 -1.58 -3.72 -8.19
N PHE A 175 -1.59 -4.83 -7.48
CA PHE A 175 -1.39 -4.87 -6.03
C PHE A 175 -0.47 -6.03 -5.63
N MET A 176 -0.21 -6.14 -4.33
CA MET A 176 0.55 -7.24 -3.76
C MET A 176 -0.19 -7.83 -2.55
N HIS A 177 -0.15 -9.16 -2.46
CA HIS A 177 -0.69 -9.86 -1.30
C HIS A 177 0.18 -9.64 -0.05
N ARG A 178 -0.47 -9.42 1.09
CA ARG A 178 0.09 -9.12 2.42
C ARG A 178 1.21 -10.08 2.82
N ALA A 179 0.95 -11.38 2.75
CA ALA A 179 1.93 -12.40 3.13
C ALA A 179 3.22 -12.34 2.28
N ALA A 180 3.11 -11.96 1.01
CA ALA A 180 4.29 -11.79 0.16
C ALA A 180 5.08 -10.53 0.51
N PHE A 181 4.38 -9.42 0.81
CA PHE A 181 5.00 -8.17 1.23
C PHE A 181 5.73 -8.32 2.57
N GLU A 182 5.09 -8.94 3.57
CA GLU A 182 5.69 -9.21 4.89
C GLU A 182 6.96 -10.05 4.77
N ARG A 183 6.95 -11.09 3.93
CA ARG A 183 8.14 -11.91 3.66
C ARG A 183 9.28 -11.08 3.07
N LEU A 184 8.99 -10.21 2.09
CA LEU A 184 10.00 -9.35 1.46
C LEU A 184 10.61 -8.35 2.45
N ASN A 185 9.79 -7.77 3.33
CA ASN A 185 10.28 -6.86 4.36
C ASN A 185 11.14 -7.59 5.40
N LYS A 186 10.73 -8.79 5.83
CA LYS A 186 11.55 -9.61 6.73
C LYS A 186 12.93 -9.91 6.13
N GLU A 187 12.99 -10.27 4.84
CA GLU A 187 14.26 -10.51 4.14
C GLU A 187 15.17 -9.26 4.13
N ARG A 188 14.61 -8.05 4.04
CA ARG A 188 15.36 -6.78 4.07
C ARG A 188 15.84 -6.41 5.46
N GLU A 189 14.98 -6.54 6.46
CA GLU A 189 15.33 -6.31 7.86
C GLU A 189 16.47 -7.23 8.30
N GLU A 190 16.44 -8.50 7.87
CA GLU A 190 17.53 -9.45 8.08
C GLU A 190 18.87 -9.03 7.46
N LEU A 191 18.84 -8.20 6.40
CA LEU A 191 20.02 -7.64 5.74
C LEU A 191 20.42 -6.26 6.28
N GLY A 192 19.71 -5.72 7.28
CA GLY A 192 19.92 -4.36 7.78
C GLY A 192 19.43 -3.27 6.83
N GLU A 193 18.67 -3.64 5.79
CA GLU A 193 18.11 -2.72 4.83
C GLU A 193 16.80 -2.11 5.35
N VAL A 194 16.50 -0.89 4.90
CA VAL A 194 15.23 -0.24 5.22
C VAL A 194 14.06 -1.04 4.59
N PRO A 195 13.05 -1.44 5.38
CA PRO A 195 11.89 -2.14 4.85
C PRO A 195 11.08 -1.24 3.92
N TYR A 196 10.34 -1.84 2.99
CA TYR A 196 9.40 -1.11 2.16
C TYR A 196 8.24 -0.58 3.00
N ALA A 197 7.75 0.62 2.65
CA ALA A 197 6.76 1.33 3.44
C ALA A 197 5.37 0.68 3.45
N ASN A 198 4.85 0.29 2.27
CA ASN A 198 3.56 -0.40 2.14
C ASN A 198 3.48 -1.16 0.79
N PRO A 199 2.52 -2.10 0.63
CA PRO A 199 2.36 -2.87 -0.61
C PRO A 199 2.08 -2.02 -1.84
N ARG A 200 1.31 -0.94 -1.70
CA ARG A 200 0.95 -0.03 -2.79
C ARG A 200 2.19 0.58 -3.44
N ASN A 201 3.06 1.17 -2.62
CA ASN A 201 4.31 1.79 -3.06
C ASN A 201 5.27 0.75 -3.61
N PHE A 202 5.33 -0.42 -2.97
CA PHE A 202 6.14 -1.52 -3.49
C PHE A 202 5.66 -1.97 -4.88
N ALA A 203 4.35 -2.13 -5.08
CA ALA A 203 3.77 -2.47 -6.38
C ALA A 203 4.07 -1.38 -7.43
N SER A 204 3.86 -0.11 -7.07
CA SER A 204 4.15 1.03 -7.93
C SER A 204 5.61 1.09 -8.37
N GLY A 205 6.55 1.01 -7.42
CA GLY A 205 7.98 1.01 -7.70
C GLY A 205 8.41 -0.21 -8.51
N THR A 206 7.79 -1.37 -8.27
CA THR A 206 8.06 -2.61 -9.02
C THR A 206 7.65 -2.49 -10.48
N VAL A 207 6.45 -1.98 -10.76
CA VAL A 207 5.95 -1.83 -12.13
C VAL A 207 6.80 -0.85 -12.93
N LYS A 208 7.49 0.08 -12.28
CA LYS A 208 8.41 1.06 -12.89
C LYS A 208 9.89 0.63 -12.89
N MET A 209 10.19 -0.65 -12.68
CA MET A 209 11.57 -1.15 -12.79
C MET A 209 12.01 -1.34 -14.25
N GLN A 210 13.28 -1.10 -14.53
CA GLN A 210 13.83 -1.27 -15.87
C GLN A 210 14.02 -2.74 -16.26
N ASP A 211 14.41 -3.59 -15.31
CA ASP A 211 14.61 -5.01 -15.56
C ASP A 211 13.33 -5.81 -15.22
N SER A 212 12.63 -6.27 -16.25
CA SER A 212 11.44 -7.11 -16.11
C SER A 212 11.72 -8.47 -15.46
N LYS A 213 12.98 -8.94 -15.46
CA LYS A 213 13.36 -10.16 -14.73
C LYS A 213 13.26 -9.97 -13.22
N GLU A 214 13.56 -8.78 -12.71
CA GLU A 214 13.38 -8.45 -11.30
C GLU A 214 11.91 -8.27 -10.95
N VAL A 215 11.12 -7.67 -11.84
CA VAL A 215 9.65 -7.59 -11.69
C VAL A 215 9.04 -8.99 -11.57
N LYS A 216 9.46 -9.94 -12.41
CA LYS A 216 8.98 -11.32 -12.38
C LYS A 216 9.21 -12.05 -11.05
N LYS A 217 10.26 -11.69 -10.30
CA LYS A 217 10.55 -12.27 -8.97
C LYS A 217 9.61 -11.76 -7.89
N ARG A 218 8.89 -10.67 -8.15
CA ARG A 218 8.01 -9.99 -7.20
C ARG A 218 6.57 -10.42 -7.49
N PRO A 219 5.86 -11.04 -6.52
CA PRO A 219 4.56 -11.65 -6.75
C PRO A 219 3.44 -10.59 -6.77
N LEU A 220 3.41 -9.79 -7.83
CA LEU A 220 2.32 -8.87 -8.11
C LEU A 220 1.10 -9.62 -8.65
N ASP A 221 -0.07 -9.03 -8.41
CA ASP A 221 -1.37 -9.48 -8.88
C ASP A 221 -2.17 -8.27 -9.40
N CYS A 222 -3.26 -8.51 -10.12
CA CYS A 222 -4.09 -7.45 -10.68
C CYS A 222 -5.57 -7.86 -10.70
N PHE A 223 -6.43 -6.96 -10.22
CA PHE A 223 -7.87 -7.03 -10.41
C PHE A 223 -8.34 -6.01 -11.44
N LEU A 224 -9.25 -6.43 -12.32
CA LEU A 224 -9.81 -5.57 -13.36
C LEU A 224 -11.16 -5.01 -12.91
N TYR A 225 -11.41 -3.73 -13.18
CA TYR A 225 -12.58 -3.00 -12.66
C TYR A 225 -13.32 -2.13 -13.69
N ALA A 226 -12.81 -1.97 -14.91
CA ALA A 226 -13.51 -1.19 -15.95
C ALA A 226 -13.07 -1.58 -17.35
N LEU A 227 -14.05 -1.67 -18.27
CA LEU A 227 -13.81 -1.88 -19.69
C LEU A 227 -14.18 -0.62 -20.48
N ASN A 228 -13.29 -0.16 -21.35
CA ASN A 228 -13.49 0.93 -22.28
C ASN A 228 -13.34 0.42 -23.72
N SER A 229 -14.23 0.85 -24.59
CA SER A 229 -14.22 0.52 -26.02
C SER A 229 -14.85 1.65 -26.81
N GLU A 230 -14.58 1.72 -28.11
CA GLU A 230 -15.10 2.82 -28.95
C GLU A 230 -16.62 2.78 -29.07
N LYS A 231 -17.18 1.58 -29.14
CA LYS A 231 -18.62 1.34 -29.16
C LYS A 231 -19.02 0.83 -27.80
N GLN A 232 -20.16 1.28 -27.30
CA GLN A 232 -20.73 0.72 -26.08
C GLN A 232 -21.16 -0.73 -26.33
N LEU A 233 -20.46 -1.67 -25.70
CA LEU A 233 -20.68 -3.12 -25.86
C LEU A 233 -21.74 -3.67 -24.91
N PHE A 234 -21.88 -3.04 -23.75
CA PHE A 234 -22.72 -3.50 -22.66
C PHE A 234 -23.69 -2.41 -22.22
N ARG A 235 -24.84 -2.82 -21.68
CA ARG A 235 -25.81 -1.88 -21.13
C ARG A 235 -25.40 -1.40 -19.74
N THR A 236 -24.81 -2.29 -18.96
CA THR A 236 -24.47 -2.02 -17.56
C THR A 236 -23.02 -2.38 -17.24
N HIS A 237 -22.49 -1.73 -16.22
CA HIS A 237 -21.17 -2.02 -15.69
C HIS A 237 -21.11 -3.43 -15.13
N TRP A 238 -22.14 -3.89 -14.42
CA TRP A 238 -22.21 -5.25 -13.91
C TRP A 238 -22.09 -6.31 -15.01
N GLU A 239 -22.83 -6.15 -16.11
CA GLU A 239 -22.75 -7.04 -17.28
C GLU A 239 -21.33 -7.09 -17.85
N SER A 240 -20.65 -5.93 -17.92
CA SER A 240 -19.26 -5.87 -18.39
C SER A 240 -18.32 -6.67 -17.49
N LEU A 241 -18.42 -6.53 -16.15
CA LEU A 241 -17.56 -7.24 -15.20
C LEU A 241 -17.75 -8.76 -15.28
N GLN A 242 -19.00 -9.23 -15.40
CA GLN A 242 -19.30 -10.65 -15.54
C GLN A 242 -18.78 -11.21 -16.87
N THR A 243 -18.88 -10.42 -17.95
CA THR A 243 -18.43 -10.85 -19.28
C THR A 243 -16.91 -10.93 -19.37
N VAL A 244 -16.18 -9.92 -18.89
CA VAL A 244 -14.71 -9.93 -18.94
C VAL A 244 -14.11 -11.03 -18.04
N LYS A 245 -14.80 -11.42 -16.96
CA LYS A 245 -14.42 -12.60 -16.17
C LYS A 245 -14.40 -13.87 -17.03
N ASN A 246 -15.38 -14.04 -17.92
CA ASN A 246 -15.44 -15.18 -18.85
C ASN A 246 -14.34 -15.13 -19.92
N TRP A 247 -13.79 -13.96 -20.24
CA TRP A 247 -12.64 -13.81 -21.13
C TRP A 247 -11.30 -14.22 -20.47
N GLY A 248 -11.33 -14.55 -19.18
CA GLY A 248 -10.15 -14.96 -18.40
C GLY A 248 -9.52 -13.84 -17.59
N PHE A 249 -10.17 -12.67 -17.46
CA PHE A 249 -9.68 -11.61 -16.58
C PHE A 249 -9.97 -11.90 -15.11
N ASN A 250 -9.01 -11.56 -14.26
CA ASN A 250 -9.17 -11.62 -12.82
C ASN A 250 -10.05 -10.46 -12.31
N VAL A 251 -11.33 -10.74 -12.06
CA VAL A 251 -12.29 -9.78 -11.50
C VAL A 251 -12.64 -10.24 -10.09
N SER A 252 -12.68 -9.30 -9.15
CA SER A 252 -13.00 -9.61 -7.75
C SER A 252 -14.37 -10.28 -7.63
N GLU A 253 -14.41 -11.35 -6.84
CA GLU A 253 -15.64 -12.08 -6.51
C GLU A 253 -16.50 -11.34 -5.47
N HIS A 254 -15.97 -10.28 -4.86
CA HIS A 254 -16.63 -9.55 -3.80
C HIS A 254 -17.49 -8.38 -4.30
N SER A 255 -17.42 -8.07 -5.60
CA SER A 255 -18.26 -7.03 -6.20
C SER A 255 -19.74 -7.39 -6.10
N LYS A 256 -20.60 -6.40 -5.85
CA LYS A 256 -22.04 -6.63 -5.65
C LYS A 256 -22.89 -5.59 -6.37
N LEU A 257 -23.91 -6.05 -7.08
CA LEU A 257 -24.99 -5.22 -7.60
C LEU A 257 -26.03 -5.00 -6.49
N VAL A 258 -26.39 -3.73 -6.23
CA VAL A 258 -27.34 -3.33 -5.18
C VAL A 258 -28.30 -2.26 -5.71
N SER A 259 -29.49 -2.18 -5.13
CA SER A 259 -30.59 -1.40 -5.71
C SER A 259 -30.81 -0.04 -5.02
N ASN A 260 -30.19 0.23 -3.88
CA ASN A 260 -30.40 1.46 -3.11
C ASN A 260 -29.20 1.79 -2.21
N ILE A 261 -29.22 2.99 -1.62
CA ILE A 261 -28.15 3.48 -0.76
C ILE A 261 -28.01 2.72 0.57
N ASP A 262 -29.09 2.15 1.11
CA ASP A 262 -29.00 1.41 2.38
C ASP A 262 -28.29 0.06 2.17
N ASP A 263 -28.47 -0.59 1.02
CA ASP A 263 -27.70 -1.78 0.63
C ASP A 263 -26.21 -1.45 0.38
N VAL A 264 -25.92 -0.25 -0.13
CA VAL A 264 -24.54 0.26 -0.25
C VAL A 264 -23.92 0.40 1.15
N LEU A 265 -24.63 0.99 2.10
CA LEU A 265 -24.16 1.17 3.48
C LEU A 265 -23.97 -0.18 4.19
N ALA A 266 -24.87 -1.14 3.97
CA ALA A 266 -24.70 -2.49 4.48
C ALA A 266 -23.45 -3.19 3.91
N PHE A 267 -23.15 -2.98 2.63
CA PHE A 267 -21.93 -3.49 2.00
C PHE A 267 -20.67 -2.84 2.57
N ILE A 268 -20.69 -1.51 2.79
CA ILE A 268 -19.60 -0.78 3.44
C ILE A 268 -19.36 -1.28 4.86
N ALA A 269 -20.42 -1.45 5.66
CA ALA A 269 -20.30 -1.95 7.03
C ALA A 269 -19.76 -3.39 7.08
N HIS A 270 -20.21 -4.25 6.17
CA HIS A 270 -19.69 -5.61 6.07
C HIS A 270 -18.17 -5.63 5.80
N TRP A 271 -17.73 -4.85 4.81
CA TRP A 271 -16.31 -4.77 4.46
C TRP A 271 -15.49 -3.93 5.44
N ASP A 272 -16.12 -3.12 6.31
CA ASP A 272 -15.42 -2.45 7.41
C ASP A 272 -14.75 -3.47 8.34
N GLU A 273 -15.41 -4.61 8.54
CA GLU A 273 -14.92 -5.70 9.38
C GLU A 273 -14.20 -6.80 8.59
N GLN A 274 -14.71 -7.20 7.43
CA GLN A 274 -14.18 -8.38 6.72
C GLN A 274 -12.88 -8.09 5.96
N ARG A 275 -12.58 -6.83 5.64
CA ARG A 275 -11.38 -6.47 4.88
C ARG A 275 -10.08 -6.97 5.51
N PHE A 276 -10.04 -7.05 6.85
CA PHE A 276 -8.87 -7.57 7.57
C PHE A 276 -8.56 -9.04 7.28
N LYS A 277 -9.51 -9.81 6.76
CA LYS A 277 -9.35 -11.21 6.37
C LYS A 277 -8.88 -11.40 4.92
N LEU A 278 -8.87 -10.33 4.12
CA LEU A 278 -8.37 -10.38 2.75
C LEU A 278 -6.86 -10.62 2.75
N SER A 279 -6.38 -11.26 1.68
CA SER A 279 -4.95 -11.46 1.45
C SER A 279 -4.25 -10.21 0.90
N TYR A 280 -4.99 -9.15 0.61
CA TYR A 280 -4.54 -7.88 0.05
C TYR A 280 -5.26 -6.72 0.74
N ASP A 281 -4.72 -5.52 0.61
CA ASP A 281 -5.27 -4.35 1.28
C ASP A 281 -6.28 -3.62 0.38
N ILE A 282 -7.30 -3.09 1.04
CA ILE A 282 -8.28 -2.18 0.43
C ILE A 282 -8.35 -0.94 1.32
N ASP A 283 -8.56 0.23 0.72
CA ASP A 283 -8.68 1.48 1.48
C ASP A 283 -10.12 2.02 1.52
N GLY A 284 -11.07 1.25 0.99
CA GLY A 284 -12.46 1.66 0.89
C GLY A 284 -13.31 0.81 -0.04
N ILE A 285 -14.46 1.38 -0.42
CA ILE A 285 -15.41 0.83 -1.37
C ILE A 285 -15.64 1.86 -2.47
N VAL A 286 -15.62 1.42 -3.73
CA VAL A 286 -16.03 2.22 -4.88
C VAL A 286 -17.49 1.91 -5.19
N ILE A 287 -18.31 2.96 -5.28
CA ILE A 287 -19.73 2.89 -5.59
C ILE A 287 -19.92 3.54 -6.96
N LYS A 288 -20.49 2.80 -7.92
CA LYS A 288 -20.71 3.27 -9.30
C LYS A 288 -22.17 3.09 -9.68
N VAL A 289 -22.79 4.07 -10.33
CA VAL A 289 -24.09 3.88 -10.99
C VAL A 289 -23.94 2.80 -12.06
N ASN A 290 -24.84 1.81 -12.07
CA ASN A 290 -24.67 0.60 -12.87
C ASN A 290 -24.85 0.84 -14.39
N SER A 291 -25.82 1.65 -14.82
CA SER A 291 -26.12 1.85 -16.24
C SER A 291 -25.15 2.82 -16.91
N TYR A 292 -24.54 2.40 -18.03
CA TYR A 292 -23.63 3.26 -18.78
C TYR A 292 -24.33 4.46 -19.43
N ALA A 293 -25.61 4.33 -19.81
CA ALA A 293 -26.37 5.46 -20.32
C ALA A 293 -26.58 6.54 -19.24
N GLN A 294 -26.86 6.12 -18.00
CA GLN A 294 -27.00 7.03 -16.87
C GLN A 294 -25.65 7.64 -16.46
N GLN A 295 -24.54 6.89 -16.56
CA GLN A 295 -23.20 7.43 -16.36
C GLN A 295 -22.88 8.55 -17.37
N GLN A 296 -23.27 8.38 -18.64
CA GLN A 296 -23.09 9.41 -19.67
C GLN A 296 -23.92 10.67 -19.37
N GLU A 297 -25.18 10.50 -18.95
CA GLU A 297 -26.06 11.61 -18.57
C GLU A 297 -25.54 12.40 -17.36
N LEU A 298 -25.04 11.69 -16.34
CA LEU A 298 -24.44 12.30 -15.15
C LEU A 298 -23.13 13.01 -15.49
N GLY A 299 -22.34 12.46 -16.41
CA GLY A 299 -21.09 13.05 -16.89
C GLY A 299 -19.99 13.13 -15.82
N PHE A 300 -19.12 14.14 -15.96
CA PHE A 300 -17.89 14.29 -15.18
C PHE A 300 -17.79 15.70 -14.58
N THR A 301 -16.98 15.83 -13.54
CA THR A 301 -16.35 17.09 -13.15
C THR A 301 -15.02 17.24 -13.91
N ALA A 302 -14.22 18.26 -13.59
CA ALA A 302 -12.87 18.39 -14.13
C ALA A 302 -11.97 17.16 -13.81
N LYS A 303 -12.28 16.42 -12.73
CA LYS A 303 -11.39 15.38 -12.19
C LYS A 303 -11.99 14.03 -11.96
N SER A 304 -13.31 13.98 -11.76
CA SER A 304 -13.99 12.81 -11.23
C SER A 304 -15.33 12.59 -11.91
N PRO A 305 -15.72 11.33 -12.12
CA PRO A 305 -17.07 11.02 -12.57
C PRO A 305 -18.11 11.47 -11.55
N ARG A 306 -19.23 12.01 -12.02
CA ARG A 306 -20.39 12.35 -11.15
C ARG A 306 -21.22 11.12 -10.78
N TRP A 307 -20.96 9.99 -11.45
CA TRP A 307 -21.65 8.72 -11.31
C TRP A 307 -20.90 7.71 -10.45
N ALA A 308 -19.73 8.05 -9.90
CA ALA A 308 -19.00 7.19 -8.98
C ALA A 308 -18.35 7.96 -7.84
N ILE A 309 -18.29 7.32 -6.68
CA ILE A 309 -17.69 7.86 -5.46
C ILE A 309 -16.93 6.76 -4.72
N SER A 310 -15.88 7.15 -4.00
CA SER A 310 -15.06 6.28 -3.15
C SER A 310 -15.37 6.58 -1.69
N TYR A 311 -15.94 5.62 -0.98
CA TYR A 311 -16.01 5.65 0.48
C TYR A 311 -14.71 5.09 1.06
N LYS A 312 -13.93 5.91 1.75
CA LYS A 312 -12.66 5.51 2.38
C LYS A 312 -12.88 5.15 3.85
N TYR A 313 -12.28 4.03 4.28
CA TYR A 313 -12.24 3.68 5.68
C TYR A 313 -11.24 4.57 6.42
N LYS A 314 -11.59 5.01 7.62
CA LYS A 314 -10.64 5.71 8.49
C LYS A 314 -9.60 4.72 8.99
N ALA A 315 -8.33 5.13 9.00
CA ALA A 315 -7.29 4.36 9.66
C ALA A 315 -7.71 4.15 11.12
N ALA A 316 -7.71 2.90 11.58
CA ALA A 316 -7.93 2.62 12.98
C ALA A 316 -6.71 3.17 13.74
N GLU A 317 -6.95 4.13 14.62
CA GLU A 317 -5.96 4.74 15.51
C GLU A 317 -6.38 4.40 16.93
N VAL A 318 -5.43 3.91 17.73
CA VAL A 318 -5.66 3.62 19.14
C VAL A 318 -4.50 4.11 19.97
N GLN A 319 -4.81 4.61 21.17
CA GLN A 319 -3.80 4.90 22.17
C GLN A 319 -3.47 3.66 22.97
N THR A 320 -2.18 3.42 23.21
CA THR A 320 -1.72 2.42 24.17
C THR A 320 -0.45 2.88 24.86
N VAL A 321 0.00 2.15 25.88
CA VAL A 321 1.21 2.48 26.66
C VAL A 321 2.41 1.76 26.06
N LEU A 322 3.50 2.49 25.82
CA LEU A 322 4.83 1.94 25.54
C LEU A 322 5.41 1.39 26.85
N GLU A 323 5.44 0.06 27.00
CA GLU A 323 5.97 -0.57 28.20
C GLU A 323 7.50 -0.57 28.21
N ARG A 324 8.12 -0.92 27.08
CA ARG A 324 9.58 -0.93 26.91
C ARG A 324 9.98 -1.05 25.45
N VAL A 325 11.21 -0.67 25.12
CA VAL A 325 11.85 -1.00 23.84
C VAL A 325 12.83 -2.16 24.04
N THR A 326 12.68 -3.20 23.22
CA THR A 326 13.63 -4.33 23.13
C THR A 326 14.34 -4.28 21.79
N TYR A 327 15.49 -4.93 21.69
CA TYR A 327 16.32 -4.89 20.49
C TYR A 327 16.51 -6.31 19.97
N GLN A 328 16.21 -6.53 18.69
CA GLN A 328 16.37 -7.83 18.03
C GLN A 328 17.60 -7.78 17.13
N VAL A 329 18.46 -8.80 17.25
CA VAL A 329 19.65 -8.92 16.40
C VAL A 329 19.33 -9.87 15.25
N GLY A 330 19.40 -9.38 14.02
CA GLY A 330 19.20 -10.16 12.80
C GLY A 330 20.41 -11.01 12.43
N ARG A 331 20.24 -11.88 11.42
CA ARG A 331 21.31 -12.80 10.96
C ARG A 331 22.60 -12.12 10.51
N THR A 332 22.51 -10.89 9.99
CA THR A 332 23.65 -10.08 9.53
C THR A 332 24.21 -9.17 10.61
N GLY A 333 23.69 -9.28 11.83
CA GLY A 333 24.07 -8.43 12.95
C GLY A 333 23.27 -7.13 13.07
N ALA A 334 22.40 -6.81 12.11
CA ALA A 334 21.52 -5.64 12.19
C ALA A 334 20.69 -5.67 13.48
N VAL A 335 20.66 -4.56 14.22
CA VAL A 335 19.95 -4.43 15.50
C VAL A 335 18.71 -3.58 15.30
N THR A 336 17.53 -4.19 15.43
CA THR A 336 16.25 -3.54 15.17
C THR A 336 15.52 -3.25 16.50
N PRO A 337 15.19 -1.99 16.80
CA PRO A 337 14.39 -1.65 17.96
C PRO A 337 12.92 -2.02 17.77
N VAL A 338 12.32 -2.62 18.80
CA VAL A 338 10.93 -3.06 18.83
C VAL A 338 10.26 -2.50 20.09
N ALA A 339 9.24 -1.65 19.89
CA ALA A 339 8.37 -1.19 20.94
C ALA A 339 7.48 -2.33 21.43
N ASN A 340 7.51 -2.61 22.73
CA ASN A 340 6.57 -3.50 23.40
C ASN A 340 5.49 -2.63 24.03
N LEU A 341 4.26 -2.89 23.64
CA LEU A 341 3.11 -2.10 23.97
C LEU A 341 2.19 -2.89 24.89
N LYS A 342 1.50 -2.17 25.78
CA LYS A 342 0.35 -2.74 26.48
C LYS A 342 -0.63 -3.28 25.42
N PRO A 343 -1.07 -4.54 25.51
CA PRO A 343 -1.91 -5.14 24.47
C PRO A 343 -3.15 -4.30 24.17
N VAL A 344 -3.35 -3.97 22.90
CA VAL A 344 -4.45 -3.13 22.44
C VAL A 344 -5.10 -3.72 21.19
N LEU A 345 -6.42 -3.66 21.11
CA LEU A 345 -7.14 -4.09 19.91
C LEU A 345 -7.05 -2.97 18.86
N LEU A 346 -6.48 -3.28 17.71
CA LEU A 346 -6.35 -2.37 16.57
C LEU A 346 -6.75 -3.12 15.31
N ALA A 347 -7.81 -2.62 14.65
CA ALA A 347 -8.26 -3.15 13.36
C ALA A 347 -8.51 -4.69 13.40
N GLY A 348 -9.20 -5.16 14.44
CA GLY A 348 -9.52 -6.59 14.64
C GLY A 348 -8.37 -7.47 15.15
N THR A 349 -7.16 -6.93 15.32
CA THR A 349 -5.98 -7.68 15.81
C THR A 349 -5.43 -7.10 17.11
N THR A 350 -4.95 -7.96 18.02
CA THR A 350 -4.30 -7.48 19.24
C THR A 350 -2.84 -7.13 18.96
N VAL A 351 -2.53 -5.84 18.97
CA VAL A 351 -1.16 -5.33 18.81
C VAL A 351 -0.47 -5.29 20.17
N LYS A 352 0.68 -5.97 20.25
CA LYS A 352 1.55 -5.98 21.44
C LYS A 352 2.96 -5.49 21.15
N ARG A 353 3.36 -5.49 19.89
CA ARG A 353 4.70 -5.11 19.44
C ARG A 353 4.62 -4.33 18.15
N VAL A 354 5.47 -3.33 18.04
CA VAL A 354 5.59 -2.47 16.86
C VAL A 354 7.08 -2.26 16.58
N THR A 355 7.49 -2.42 15.32
CA THR A 355 8.85 -2.08 14.93
C THR A 355 9.05 -0.57 15.02
N LEU A 356 10.21 -0.15 15.52
CA LEU A 356 10.63 1.25 15.50
C LEU A 356 11.61 1.50 14.35
N HIS A 357 11.83 0.52 13.47
CA HIS A 357 12.74 0.57 12.32
C HIS A 357 14.22 0.76 12.69
N ASN A 358 14.61 1.89 13.30
CA ASN A 358 15.99 2.24 13.62
C ASN A 358 16.08 3.27 14.78
N ALA A 359 17.31 3.66 15.14
CA ALA A 359 17.57 4.62 16.21
C ALA A 359 17.00 6.03 15.92
N ASP A 360 17.00 6.45 14.65
CA ASP A 360 16.59 7.79 14.26
C ASP A 360 15.08 7.98 14.46
N GLU A 361 14.28 6.92 14.27
CA GLU A 361 12.84 6.94 14.50
C GLU A 361 12.47 7.10 15.98
N ILE A 362 13.25 6.51 16.90
CA ILE A 362 13.09 6.71 18.35
C ILE A 362 13.26 8.19 18.69
N ILE A 363 14.29 8.83 18.11
CA ILE A 363 14.59 10.25 18.30
C ILE A 363 13.50 11.12 17.68
N ARG A 364 13.08 10.81 16.44
CA ARG A 364 12.02 11.54 15.72
C ARG A 364 10.71 11.56 16.49
N LEU A 365 10.33 10.42 17.07
CA LEU A 365 9.11 10.27 17.87
C LEU A 365 9.27 10.83 19.30
N ASP A 366 10.48 11.15 19.73
CA ASP A 366 10.80 11.59 21.09
C ASP A 366 10.29 10.61 22.16
N LEU A 367 10.52 9.31 21.97
CA LEU A 367 9.94 8.28 22.84
C LEU A 367 10.57 8.31 24.24
N HIS A 368 9.72 8.23 25.26
CA HIS A 368 10.10 8.08 26.65
C HIS A 368 9.47 6.82 27.28
N GLU A 369 10.06 6.34 28.37
CA GLU A 369 9.51 5.19 29.11
C GLU A 369 8.08 5.46 29.60
N ASN A 370 7.20 4.47 29.42
CA ASN A 370 5.78 4.53 29.80
C ASN A 370 4.95 5.61 29.08
N ASP A 371 5.44 6.13 27.96
CA ASP A 371 4.66 7.06 27.13
C ASP A 371 3.36 6.42 26.66
N THR A 372 2.31 7.23 26.59
CA THR A 372 1.11 6.85 25.84
C THR A 372 1.34 7.21 24.38
N VAL A 373 1.29 6.22 23.50
CA VAL A 373 1.56 6.36 22.07
C VAL A 373 0.31 6.11 21.27
N PHE A 374 0.16 6.86 20.17
CA PHE A 374 -0.84 6.58 19.17
C PHE A 374 -0.27 5.58 18.18
N VAL A 375 -1.00 4.48 18.00
CA VAL A 375 -0.66 3.40 17.09
C VAL A 375 -1.70 3.39 16.00
N GLU A 376 -1.22 3.44 14.76
CA GLU A 376 -2.07 3.28 13.59
C GLU A 376 -1.67 2.03 12.81
N LYS A 377 -2.60 1.54 12.01
CA LYS A 377 -2.34 0.53 10.98
C LYS A 377 -2.57 1.16 9.61
N GLY A 378 -1.52 1.73 9.03
CA GLY A 378 -1.55 2.29 7.67
C GLY A 378 -1.56 1.16 6.65
N GLY A 379 -2.57 1.12 5.77
CA GLY A 379 -2.71 0.05 4.77
C GLY A 379 -2.81 -1.35 5.38
N GLU A 380 -3.55 -1.51 6.48
CA GLU A 380 -3.98 -2.80 7.07
C GLU A 380 -2.94 -3.85 7.50
N ILE A 381 -1.63 -3.63 7.33
CA ILE A 381 -0.61 -4.68 7.60
C ILE A 381 0.23 -4.42 8.85
N ILE A 382 1.10 -3.42 8.83
CA ILE A 382 2.14 -3.26 9.86
C ILE A 382 1.72 -2.11 10.79
N PRO A 383 1.43 -2.37 12.08
CA PRO A 383 1.16 -1.31 13.02
C PRO A 383 2.43 -0.49 13.24
N LYS A 384 2.28 0.83 13.29
CA LYS A 384 3.37 1.77 13.58
C LYS A 384 2.95 2.79 14.63
N ILE A 385 3.92 3.29 15.39
CA ILE A 385 3.70 4.43 16.27
C ILE A 385 3.76 5.68 15.41
N ILE A 386 2.70 6.49 15.44
CA ILE A 386 2.64 7.74 14.66
C ILE A 386 3.14 8.95 15.45
N LYS A 387 2.76 9.02 16.73
CA LYS A 387 3.13 10.12 17.63
C LYS A 387 2.95 9.71 19.09
N VAL A 388 3.61 10.43 19.98
CA VAL A 388 3.38 10.35 21.42
C VAL A 388 2.22 11.27 21.80
N ASN A 389 1.40 10.82 22.74
CA ASN A 389 0.45 11.67 23.45
C ASN A 389 1.16 12.42 24.58
N LEU A 390 1.67 13.61 24.26
CA LEU A 390 2.44 14.45 25.20
C LEU A 390 1.61 14.92 26.40
N ASP A 391 0.28 15.04 26.25
CA ASP A 391 -0.62 15.47 27.33
C ASP A 391 -0.66 14.46 28.49
N LEU A 392 -0.35 13.19 28.21
CA LEU A 392 -0.32 12.10 29.19
C LEU A 392 1.11 11.74 29.62
N ARG A 393 2.13 12.44 29.12
CA ARG A 393 3.52 12.16 29.50
C ARG A 393 3.72 12.51 30.97
N LYS A 394 4.25 11.54 31.73
CA LYS A 394 4.54 11.76 33.14
C LYS A 394 5.71 12.74 33.29
N PRO A 395 5.66 13.64 34.29
CA PRO A 395 6.83 14.43 34.65
C PRO A 395 7.99 13.50 34.99
N ASN A 396 9.18 13.77 34.43
CA ASN A 396 10.40 12.98 34.61
C ASN A 396 10.40 11.57 33.98
N SER A 397 9.53 11.29 33.00
CA SER A 397 9.75 10.13 32.14
C SER A 397 11.16 10.22 31.51
N LEU A 398 11.87 9.09 31.44
CA LEU A 398 13.22 9.04 30.88
C LEU A 398 13.16 8.81 29.37
N PRO A 399 13.96 9.51 28.56
CA PRO A 399 14.01 9.28 27.12
C PRO A 399 14.54 7.87 26.84
N ILE A 400 13.98 7.22 25.82
CA ILE A 400 14.49 5.95 25.33
C ILE A 400 15.80 6.20 24.61
N VAL A 401 16.88 5.69 25.16
CA VAL A 401 18.22 5.75 24.55
C VAL A 401 18.50 4.43 23.83
N TYR A 402 19.00 4.53 22.61
CA TYR A 402 19.42 3.37 21.83
C TYR A 402 20.61 2.66 22.50
N ILE A 403 20.60 1.33 22.54
CA ILE A 403 21.65 0.55 23.21
C ILE A 403 23.01 0.67 22.52
N THR A 404 24.09 0.66 23.30
CA THR A 404 25.47 0.71 22.79
C THR A 404 26.11 -0.67 22.65
N ASN A 405 25.57 -1.69 23.31
CA ASN A 405 26.10 -3.05 23.33
C ASN A 405 25.03 -4.03 22.86
N CYS A 406 25.45 -5.03 22.08
CA CYS A 406 24.59 -6.09 21.57
C CYS A 406 23.90 -6.83 22.73
N PRO A 407 22.56 -6.97 22.70
CA PRO A 407 21.83 -7.60 23.80
C PRO A 407 22.08 -9.12 23.88
N GLU A 408 22.63 -9.71 22.82
CA GLU A 408 22.82 -11.16 22.68
C GLU A 408 24.24 -11.63 23.01
N CYS A 409 25.26 -10.78 22.79
CA CYS A 409 26.67 -11.14 23.01
C CYS A 409 27.50 -10.06 23.72
N GLY A 410 26.92 -8.93 24.09
CA GLY A 410 27.58 -7.84 24.81
C GLY A 410 28.60 -7.00 24.00
N THR A 411 28.90 -7.38 22.75
CA THR A 411 29.83 -6.64 21.89
C THR A 411 29.32 -5.23 21.59
N GLU A 412 30.21 -4.24 21.59
CA GLU A 412 29.87 -2.86 21.23
C GLU A 412 29.30 -2.78 19.81
N LEU A 413 28.16 -2.10 19.67
CA LEU A 413 27.48 -1.94 18.39
C LEU A 413 28.16 -0.85 17.56
N ILE A 414 28.23 -1.08 16.26
CA ILE A 414 28.77 -0.13 15.31
C ILE A 414 27.68 0.37 14.37
N ARG A 415 27.70 1.66 14.06
CA ARG A 415 26.89 2.25 12.98
C ARG A 415 27.87 2.71 11.90
N LYS A 416 27.80 2.09 10.72
CA LYS A 416 28.66 2.45 9.60
C LYS A 416 28.27 3.83 9.07
N GLU A 417 29.26 4.57 8.57
CA GLU A 417 29.03 5.90 8.01
C GLU A 417 28.03 5.83 6.84
N GLY A 418 26.97 6.63 6.91
CA GLY A 418 25.89 6.67 5.92
C GLY A 418 24.76 5.65 6.14
N GLU A 419 24.87 4.72 7.09
CA GLU A 419 23.81 3.74 7.39
C GLU A 419 22.92 4.18 8.56
N VAL A 420 21.65 3.77 8.53
CA VAL A 420 20.66 4.06 9.60
C VAL A 420 20.63 3.01 10.72
N ALA A 421 21.07 1.79 10.42
CA ALA A 421 21.04 0.68 11.36
C ALA A 421 22.34 0.58 12.17
N PHE A 422 22.23 0.13 13.42
CA PHE A 422 23.35 -0.35 14.20
C PHE A 422 23.55 -1.85 13.95
N TYR A 423 24.80 -2.30 14.02
CA TYR A 423 25.18 -3.69 13.78
C TYR A 423 26.02 -4.23 14.92
N CYS A 424 25.80 -5.50 15.25
CA CYS A 424 26.70 -6.31 16.05
C CYS A 424 27.86 -6.81 15.16
N PRO A 425 29.11 -6.37 15.38
CA PRO A 425 30.24 -6.77 14.55
C PRO A 425 30.76 -8.19 14.86
N ASN A 426 30.26 -8.83 15.93
CA ASN A 426 30.69 -10.16 16.36
C ASN A 426 30.00 -11.27 15.56
N ASP A 427 30.32 -11.37 14.28
CA ASP A 427 29.63 -12.26 13.34
C ASP A 427 29.95 -13.75 13.54
N GLU A 428 31.07 -14.08 14.19
CA GLU A 428 31.49 -15.44 14.53
C GLU A 428 31.11 -15.88 15.96
N GLY A 429 30.72 -14.94 16.82
CA GLY A 429 30.40 -15.22 18.23
C GLY A 429 29.00 -14.82 18.68
N CYS A 430 28.24 -14.09 17.86
CA CYS A 430 26.88 -13.66 18.20
C CYS A 430 25.88 -14.78 17.86
N PRO A 431 25.16 -15.36 18.86
CA PRO A 431 24.27 -16.49 18.64
C PRO A 431 23.26 -16.35 17.48
N PRO A 432 22.48 -15.25 17.38
CA PRO A 432 21.52 -15.10 16.28
C PRO A 432 22.18 -14.95 14.91
N GLN A 433 23.42 -14.44 14.84
CA GLN A 433 24.16 -14.37 13.58
C GLN A 433 24.62 -15.76 13.15
N ILE A 434 25.16 -16.55 14.07
CA ILE A 434 25.60 -17.93 13.81
C ILE A 434 24.42 -18.78 13.34
N VAL A 435 23.35 -18.83 14.13
CA VAL A 435 22.12 -19.59 13.83
C VAL A 435 21.53 -19.11 12.50
N GLY A 436 21.39 -17.80 12.30
CA GLY A 436 20.82 -17.23 11.09
C GLY A 436 21.66 -17.47 9.83
N LYS A 437 23.00 -17.47 9.93
CA LYS A 437 23.92 -17.85 8.83
C LYS A 437 23.71 -19.32 8.44
N ILE A 438 23.59 -20.22 9.41
CA ILE A 438 23.36 -21.65 9.16
C ILE A 438 21.97 -21.89 8.55
N GLN A 439 20.92 -21.28 9.09
CA GLN A 439 19.56 -21.33 8.54
C GLN A 439 19.51 -20.82 7.09
N HIS A 440 20.20 -19.71 6.80
CA HIS A 440 20.33 -19.21 5.44
C HIS A 440 21.05 -20.20 4.53
N PHE A 441 22.13 -20.82 5.00
CA PHE A 441 22.94 -21.78 4.25
C PHE A 441 22.16 -23.04 3.85
N ILE A 442 21.33 -23.60 4.75
CA ILE A 442 20.52 -24.79 4.47
C ILE A 442 19.31 -24.49 3.56
N GLY A 443 18.93 -23.22 3.42
CA GLY A 443 17.74 -22.81 2.69
C GLY A 443 17.73 -23.22 1.21
N ARG A 444 16.52 -23.29 0.62
CA ARG A 444 16.31 -23.76 -0.77
C ARG A 444 17.09 -23.00 -1.84
N LYS A 445 17.40 -21.73 -1.60
CA LYS A 445 18.14 -20.86 -2.53
C LYS A 445 19.67 -20.93 -2.34
N ALA A 446 20.13 -21.62 -1.30
CA ALA A 446 21.54 -21.82 -0.98
C ALA A 446 21.92 -23.29 -1.24
N MET A 447 22.27 -24.06 -0.21
CA MET A 447 22.69 -25.46 -0.37
C MET A 447 21.52 -26.46 -0.47
N ASN A 448 20.28 -26.01 -0.26
CA ASN A 448 19.06 -26.81 -0.38
C ASN A 448 19.15 -28.15 0.37
N ILE A 449 19.44 -28.08 1.68
CA ILE A 449 19.59 -29.27 2.53
C ILE A 449 18.21 -29.64 3.08
N ASP A 450 17.52 -30.55 2.38
CA ASP A 450 16.21 -31.03 2.79
C ASP A 450 16.28 -31.85 4.09
N GLY A 451 15.31 -31.65 4.98
CA GLY A 451 15.20 -32.37 6.26
C GLY A 451 15.75 -31.64 7.49
N LEU A 452 16.44 -30.50 7.31
CA LEU A 452 16.83 -29.58 8.39
C LEU A 452 15.94 -28.33 8.36
N GLY A 453 15.22 -28.08 9.45
CA GLY A 453 14.39 -26.88 9.63
C GLY A 453 15.06 -25.83 10.51
N ASP A 454 14.53 -24.60 10.48
CA ASP A 454 15.05 -23.48 11.27
C ASP A 454 15.11 -23.78 12.78
N GLU A 455 14.07 -24.41 13.33
CA GLU A 455 13.98 -24.84 14.74
C GLU A 455 14.99 -25.97 15.07
N THR A 456 15.30 -26.83 14.11
CA THR A 456 16.30 -27.90 14.28
C THR A 456 17.70 -27.29 14.42
N ILE A 457 18.02 -26.28 13.62
CA ILE A 457 19.30 -25.56 13.73
C ILE A 457 19.43 -24.85 15.06
N GLU A 458 18.37 -24.16 15.53
CA GLU A 458 18.36 -23.56 16.87
C GLU A 458 18.62 -24.61 17.95
N THR A 459 17.96 -25.76 17.86
CA THR A 459 18.15 -26.86 18.82
C THR A 459 19.57 -27.41 18.79
N PHE A 460 20.14 -27.59 17.61
CA PHE A 460 21.52 -28.07 17.43
C PHE A 460 22.54 -27.09 17.98
N TYR A 461 22.32 -25.79 17.76
CA TYR A 461 23.15 -24.74 18.33
C TYR A 461 23.06 -24.71 19.87
N GLN A 462 21.85 -24.74 20.43
CA GLN A 462 21.64 -24.76 21.88
C GLN A 462 22.27 -25.99 22.56
N ARG A 463 22.32 -27.13 21.88
CA ARG A 463 22.97 -28.35 22.37
C ARG A 463 24.49 -28.38 22.11
N GLY A 464 25.06 -27.36 21.48
CA GLY A 464 26.48 -27.32 21.12
C GLY A 464 26.88 -28.34 20.05
N LEU A 465 25.91 -28.84 19.27
CA LEU A 465 26.14 -29.78 18.17
C LEU A 465 26.66 -29.06 16.92
N VAL A 466 26.21 -27.83 16.70
CA VAL A 466 26.57 -27.00 15.54
C VAL A 466 26.85 -25.57 16.01
N SER A 467 28.02 -25.06 15.67
CA SER A 467 28.46 -23.68 15.94
C SER A 467 28.96 -22.97 14.68
N HIS A 468 29.31 -23.72 13.65
CA HIS A 468 29.69 -23.23 12.34
C HIS A 468 29.00 -24.04 11.25
N ILE A 469 28.93 -23.49 10.03
CA ILE A 469 28.35 -24.16 8.86
C ILE A 469 29.03 -25.51 8.59
N SER A 470 30.35 -25.61 8.81
CA SER A 470 31.13 -26.85 8.66
C SER A 470 30.64 -27.98 9.56
N ASP A 471 30.09 -27.66 10.74
CA ASP A 471 29.73 -28.66 11.74
C ASP A 471 28.55 -29.51 11.27
N LEU A 472 27.73 -28.99 10.34
CA LEU A 472 26.66 -29.75 9.69
C LEU A 472 27.17 -31.04 9.03
N TYR A 473 28.39 -31.02 8.48
CA TYR A 473 28.98 -32.17 7.81
C TYR A 473 29.58 -33.18 8.80
N THR A 474 29.88 -32.74 10.03
CA THR A 474 30.41 -33.59 11.12
C THR A 474 29.34 -34.03 12.11
N LEU A 475 28.07 -33.71 11.87
CA LEU A 475 26.96 -34.11 12.76
C LEU A 475 26.89 -35.62 12.99
N HIS A 476 27.27 -36.42 12.00
CA HIS A 476 27.33 -37.89 12.08
C HIS A 476 28.37 -38.41 13.08
N GLU A 477 29.32 -37.57 13.51
CA GLU A 477 30.36 -37.90 14.49
C GLU A 477 29.94 -37.55 15.93
N LYS A 478 28.82 -36.84 16.10
CA LYS A 478 28.28 -36.45 17.39
C LYS A 478 27.34 -37.55 17.89
N ALA A 479 27.61 -38.08 19.08
CA ALA A 479 26.71 -39.02 19.75
C ALA A 479 25.65 -38.24 20.57
N ASP A 480 24.43 -38.78 20.62
CA ASP A 480 23.27 -38.21 21.34
C ASP A 480 23.50 -38.00 22.84
#